data_AF-A0A1F2WYW2-F1
#
_entry.id   AF-A0A1F2WYW2-F1
#
_cell.length_a   1.000
_cell.length_b   1.000
_cell.length_c   1.000
_cell.angle_alpha   90.00
_cell.angle_beta   90.00
_cell.angle_gamma   90.00
#
_symmetry.space_group_name_H-M   'P 1'
#
loop_
_entity.id
_entity.type
_entity.pdbx_description
1 polymer ?
#
loop_
_entity_poly.entity_id
_entity_poly.type
_entity_poly.pdbx_seq_one_letter_code
_entity_poly.pdbx_strand_id
1 'polypeptide(L)'
;MKPLLKPRYWGLLSIAVVLSLGLVGVGCEKLESTGVDVSITASPTTTAALDTTTSTEIPVSSTDTLAPTTTLPPAATTTTEKLASSETLLASGHIKAMGFIKDVWEDGSGRHLKIDYADMLTGAAADAAAVAAGAIPAGEHVDNDYWISNKSTKLRPFDISNSVAITTSTRWVPPDDVDDMNQPCTWADFLSFWGPGPFPESEGHLHEVPWWIERDGNTIVKIDEQYLP
;
A
#
# COMPACT_ATOMS: atom_id res chain seq x y z
N MET A 1 -22.96 -49.44 -15.40
CA MET A 1 -24.25 -48.78 -15.70
C MET A 1 -24.20 -47.36 -15.15
N LYS A 2 -24.17 -46.35 -16.03
CA LYS A 2 -24.13 -44.92 -15.69
C LYS A 2 -25.54 -44.34 -15.77
N PRO A 3 -26.00 -43.51 -14.83
CA PRO A 3 -27.12 -42.61 -15.09
C PRO A 3 -26.61 -41.28 -15.66
N LEU A 4 -27.08 -40.99 -16.88
CA LEU A 4 -27.01 -39.69 -17.55
C LEU A 4 -27.94 -38.70 -16.85
N LEU A 5 -27.40 -37.57 -16.40
CA LEU A 5 -28.17 -36.38 -16.03
C LEU A 5 -27.84 -35.25 -17.02
N LYS A 6 -28.86 -34.88 -17.80
CA LYS A 6 -28.90 -33.68 -18.66
C LYS A 6 -29.31 -32.47 -17.82
N PRO A 7 -28.76 -31.28 -18.12
CA PRO A 7 -29.51 -30.04 -17.97
C PRO A 7 -29.96 -29.47 -19.32
N ARG A 8 -31.17 -28.90 -19.28
CA ARG A 8 -31.96 -28.33 -20.37
C ARG A 8 -31.64 -26.83 -20.56
N TYR A 9 -31.53 -26.45 -21.83
CA TYR A 9 -32.16 -25.31 -22.53
C TYR A 9 -32.22 -23.88 -21.91
N TRP A 10 -31.66 -22.96 -22.71
CA TRP A 10 -32.24 -21.72 -23.25
C TRP A 10 -32.57 -20.54 -22.31
N GLY A 11 -31.85 -19.45 -22.55
CA GLY A 11 -32.26 -18.08 -22.26
C GLY A 11 -31.45 -17.13 -23.13
N LEU A 12 -31.91 -16.88 -24.36
CA LEU A 12 -31.51 -15.73 -25.18
C LEU A 12 -32.05 -14.47 -24.52
N LEU A 13 -31.20 -13.46 -24.29
CA LEU A 13 -31.65 -12.07 -24.33
C LEU A 13 -30.53 -11.16 -24.85
N SER A 14 -30.68 -10.81 -26.12
CA SER A 14 -29.92 -9.78 -26.82
C SER A 14 -30.40 -8.40 -26.35
N ILE A 15 -29.49 -7.50 -25.97
CA ILE A 15 -29.71 -6.05 -26.10
C ILE A 15 -28.46 -5.46 -26.73
N ALA A 16 -28.59 -5.15 -28.01
CA ALA A 16 -27.70 -4.24 -28.71
C ALA A 16 -28.07 -2.80 -28.31
N VAL A 17 -27.09 -2.03 -27.83
CA VAL A 17 -27.20 -0.57 -27.77
C VAL A 17 -26.22 0.00 -28.79
N VAL A 18 -26.78 0.32 -29.95
CA VAL A 18 -26.17 1.25 -30.91
C VAL A 18 -26.61 2.65 -30.48
N LEU A 19 -25.67 3.52 -30.16
CA LEU A 19 -25.90 4.96 -30.23
C LEU A 19 -24.65 5.65 -30.79
N SER A 20 -24.86 6.15 -31.99
CA SER A 20 -24.00 6.94 -32.87
C SER A 20 -24.06 8.44 -32.56
N LEU A 21 -23.21 9.20 -33.28
CA LEU A 21 -23.01 10.66 -33.32
C LEU A 21 -21.99 11.15 -32.28
N GLY A 22 -20.79 11.61 -32.60
CA GLY A 22 -20.33 12.33 -33.80
C GLY A 22 -20.23 13.82 -33.46
N LEU A 23 -19.02 14.34 -33.25
CA LEU A 23 -18.74 15.74 -33.54
C LEU A 23 -17.26 15.95 -33.89
N VAL A 24 -17.09 16.73 -34.93
CA VAL A 24 -15.88 17.13 -35.63
C VAL A 24 -15.13 18.18 -34.82
N GLY A 25 -13.80 18.08 -34.79
CA GLY A 25 -12.93 19.09 -34.21
C GLY A 25 -11.50 18.99 -34.76
N VAL A 26 -11.34 19.14 -36.08
CA VAL A 26 -10.03 19.42 -36.68
C VAL A 26 -9.72 20.89 -36.41
N GLY A 27 -9.11 21.16 -35.26
CA GLY A 27 -8.48 22.43 -34.94
C GLY A 27 -7.00 22.37 -35.31
N CYS A 28 -6.67 22.84 -36.51
CA CYS A 28 -5.30 23.09 -36.94
C CYS A 28 -4.95 24.50 -36.45
N GLU A 29 -4.38 24.62 -35.24
CA GLU A 29 -3.89 25.90 -34.73
C GLU A 29 -2.38 26.00 -34.84
N LYS A 30 -2.01 27.03 -35.59
CA LYS A 30 -0.71 27.51 -36.01
C LYS A 30 0.16 27.83 -34.79
N LEU A 31 1.31 27.17 -34.66
CA LEU A 31 2.40 27.56 -33.77
C LEU A 31 3.02 28.88 -34.27
N GLU A 32 2.53 30.01 -33.76
CA GLU A 32 3.25 31.28 -33.81
C GLU A 32 4.06 31.45 -32.52
N SER A 33 5.37 31.23 -32.69
CA SER A 33 6.42 31.62 -31.77
C SER A 33 6.29 33.10 -31.43
N THR A 34 5.92 33.40 -30.20
CA THR A 34 6.01 34.75 -29.63
C THR A 34 6.88 34.66 -28.39
N GLY A 35 8.12 35.11 -28.53
CA GLY A 35 9.06 35.25 -27.42
C GLY A 35 8.47 36.20 -26.39
N VAL A 36 8.29 35.69 -25.17
CA VAL A 36 8.04 36.51 -23.99
C VAL A 36 9.38 36.75 -23.32
N ASP A 37 9.80 38.00 -23.44
CA ASP A 37 10.91 38.62 -22.74
C ASP A 37 10.66 38.52 -21.22
N VAL A 38 11.47 37.70 -20.52
CA VAL A 38 11.41 37.61 -19.06
C VAL A 38 12.19 38.79 -18.48
N SER A 39 11.44 39.85 -18.18
CA SER A 39 11.93 40.96 -17.38
C SER A 39 12.20 40.49 -15.96
N ILE A 40 13.48 40.47 -15.59
CA ILE A 40 13.98 40.05 -14.28
C ILE A 40 13.74 41.20 -13.30
N THR A 41 12.62 41.16 -12.58
CA THR A 41 12.37 42.08 -11.46
C THR A 41 13.21 41.64 -10.26
N ALA A 42 14.35 42.31 -10.06
CA ALA A 42 15.18 42.17 -8.88
C ALA A 42 14.38 42.59 -7.63
N SER A 43 14.28 41.70 -6.65
CA SER A 43 13.76 42.02 -5.32
C SER A 43 14.81 42.80 -4.53
N PRO A 44 14.43 43.86 -3.78
CA PRO A 44 15.36 44.55 -2.90
C PRO A 44 15.70 43.67 -1.68
N THR A 45 17.00 43.44 -1.48
CA THR A 45 17.58 42.90 -0.25
C THR A 45 17.38 43.90 0.88
N THR A 46 16.43 43.63 1.77
CA THR A 46 16.27 44.36 3.03
C THR A 46 17.18 43.74 4.08
N THR A 47 18.33 44.39 4.29
CA THR A 47 19.15 44.23 5.50
C THR A 47 18.40 44.88 6.66
N ALA A 48 17.98 44.09 7.65
CA ALA A 48 17.43 44.60 8.92
C ALA A 48 18.27 44.10 10.10
N ALA A 49 18.37 44.96 11.10
CA ALA A 49 19.40 45.06 12.11
C ALA A 49 19.42 43.91 13.14
N LEU A 50 20.62 43.77 13.70
CA LEU A 50 20.98 43.01 14.88
C LEU A 50 20.37 43.66 16.13
N ASP A 51 19.42 43.00 16.78
CA ASP A 51 19.00 43.35 18.14
C ASP A 51 19.50 42.30 19.12
N THR A 52 20.47 42.73 19.93
CA THR A 52 21.02 42.02 21.09
C THR A 52 20.14 42.35 22.28
N THR A 53 19.36 41.39 22.77
CA THR A 53 18.67 41.47 24.05
C THR A 53 19.19 40.40 25.00
N THR A 54 20.12 40.83 25.84
CA THR A 54 20.53 40.19 27.08
C THR A 54 19.30 39.98 27.96
N SER A 55 18.91 38.73 28.18
CA SER A 55 17.87 38.37 29.17
C SER A 55 18.54 37.77 30.40
N THR A 56 18.44 38.51 31.49
CA THR A 56 18.91 38.16 32.84
C THR A 56 18.14 36.96 33.37
N GLU A 57 18.91 35.91 33.68
CA GLU A 57 18.50 34.68 34.34
C GLU A 57 18.04 34.96 35.79
N ILE A 58 16.83 34.52 36.14
CA ILE A 58 16.35 34.46 37.53
C ILE A 58 16.15 32.97 37.86
N PRO A 59 16.90 32.40 38.83
CA PRO A 59 16.66 31.03 39.27
C PRO A 59 15.46 31.00 40.24
N VAL A 60 14.28 30.63 39.73
CA VAL A 60 13.14 30.23 40.58
C VAL A 60 13.24 28.73 40.86
N SER A 61 13.63 28.44 42.09
CA SER A 61 13.61 27.10 42.67
C SER A 61 12.17 26.72 43.03
N SER A 62 11.55 25.89 42.20
CA SER A 62 10.27 25.24 42.49
C SER A 62 10.52 23.74 42.66
N THR A 63 10.56 23.30 43.91
CA THR A 63 10.58 21.89 44.28
C THR A 63 9.17 21.32 44.09
N ASP A 64 8.89 20.81 42.89
CA ASP A 64 7.65 20.08 42.63
C ASP A 64 7.89 18.59 42.90
N THR A 65 7.18 18.09 43.90
CA THR A 65 7.26 16.70 44.35
C THR A 65 6.47 15.84 43.37
N LEU A 66 7.18 15.20 42.44
CA LEU A 66 6.59 14.27 41.48
C LEU A 66 5.94 13.08 42.23
N ALA A 67 4.62 13.00 42.14
CA ALA A 67 3.89 11.79 42.49
C ALA A 67 4.32 10.65 41.54
N PRO A 68 4.49 9.40 42.03
CA PRO A 68 4.78 8.28 41.16
C PRO A 68 3.57 7.97 40.29
N THR A 69 3.64 8.37 39.02
CA THR A 69 2.71 7.91 37.98
C THR A 69 2.90 6.41 37.82
N THR A 70 1.97 5.63 38.38
CA THR A 70 1.90 4.19 38.15
C THR A 70 1.38 3.98 36.73
N THR A 71 2.31 3.83 35.78
CA THR A 71 2.00 3.41 34.42
C THR A 71 1.45 1.98 34.46
N LEU A 72 0.12 1.85 34.39
CA LEU A 72 -0.52 0.56 34.16
C LEU A 72 -0.02 0.01 32.80
N PRO A 73 0.37 -1.26 32.72
CA PRO A 73 0.72 -1.88 31.44
C PRO A 73 -0.47 -1.76 30.49
N PRO A 74 -0.23 -1.51 29.18
CA PRO A 74 -1.30 -1.41 28.20
C PRO A 74 -2.19 -2.64 28.28
N ALA A 75 -3.49 -2.41 28.38
CA ALA A 75 -4.48 -3.47 28.42
C ALA A 75 -4.36 -4.30 27.14
N ALA A 76 -3.97 -5.56 27.28
CA ALA A 76 -3.87 -6.47 26.15
C ALA A 76 -5.28 -6.72 25.59
N THR A 77 -5.56 -6.20 24.41
CA THR A 77 -6.79 -6.49 23.67
C THR A 77 -6.71 -7.93 23.15
N THR A 78 -7.31 -8.87 23.87
CA THR A 78 -7.44 -10.26 23.39
C THR A 78 -8.54 -10.34 22.33
N THR A 79 -8.16 -10.18 21.06
CA THR A 79 -9.05 -10.38 19.92
C THR A 79 -9.36 -11.87 19.78
N THR A 80 -10.60 -12.28 20.07
CA THR A 80 -11.11 -13.66 19.94
C THR A 80 -11.55 -13.98 18.49
N GLU A 81 -11.02 -13.25 17.52
CA GLU A 81 -11.33 -13.49 16.12
C GLU A 81 -10.57 -14.72 15.63
N LYS A 82 -11.26 -15.64 14.95
CA LYS A 82 -10.62 -16.79 14.32
C LYS A 82 -9.76 -16.30 13.16
N LEU A 83 -8.44 -16.42 13.28
CA LEU A 83 -7.50 -16.10 12.21
C LEU A 83 -7.82 -16.88 10.93
N ALA A 84 -7.64 -16.22 9.78
CA ALA A 84 -7.59 -16.86 8.49
C ALA A 84 -6.33 -17.75 8.37
N SER A 85 -6.35 -18.71 7.43
CA SER A 85 -5.24 -19.65 7.26
C SER A 85 -3.90 -19.01 6.89
N SER A 86 -3.94 -17.83 6.30
CA SER A 86 -2.77 -17.05 5.84
C SER A 86 -2.33 -15.98 6.85
N GLU A 87 -2.96 -15.96 8.02
CA GLU A 87 -2.66 -15.00 9.08
C GLU A 87 -1.78 -15.62 10.16
N THR A 88 -0.85 -14.82 10.68
CA THR A 88 0.03 -15.18 11.78
C THR A 88 -0.17 -14.20 12.93
N LEU A 89 -0.46 -14.70 14.13
CA LEU A 89 -0.49 -13.87 15.34
C LEU A 89 0.95 -13.61 15.80
N LEU A 90 1.32 -12.34 15.88
CA LEU A 90 2.62 -11.89 16.38
C LEU A 90 2.62 -11.86 17.91
N ALA A 91 3.82 -11.86 18.50
CA ALA A 91 3.98 -11.73 19.95
C ALA A 91 3.44 -10.40 20.51
N SER A 92 3.33 -9.37 19.68
CA SER A 92 2.70 -8.08 20.02
C SER A 92 1.17 -8.18 20.19
N GLY A 93 0.55 -9.27 19.76
CA GLY A 93 -0.91 -9.40 19.63
C GLY A 93 -1.45 -8.92 18.28
N HIS A 94 -0.61 -8.30 17.44
CA HIS A 94 -0.99 -7.94 16.08
C HIS A 94 -1.04 -9.17 15.17
N ILE A 95 -1.74 -9.04 14.05
CA ILE A 95 -1.89 -10.09 13.06
C ILE A 95 -1.16 -9.68 11.78
N LYS A 96 -0.24 -10.53 11.32
CA LYS A 96 0.51 -10.34 10.07
C LYS A 96 -0.04 -11.25 8.98
N ALA A 97 -0.20 -10.70 7.79
CA ALA A 97 -0.62 -11.44 6.59
C ALA A 97 0.05 -10.87 5.35
N MET A 98 0.20 -11.69 4.31
CA MET A 98 0.58 -11.23 2.99
C MET A 98 -0.63 -11.32 2.05
N GLY A 99 -0.68 -10.46 1.05
CA GLY A 99 -1.65 -10.59 -0.02
C GLY A 99 -1.43 -9.58 -1.14
N PHE A 100 -2.33 -9.61 -2.11
CA PHE A 100 -2.38 -8.64 -3.19
C PHE A 100 -3.45 -7.61 -2.86
N ILE A 101 -3.03 -6.35 -2.76
CA ILE A 101 -3.95 -5.23 -2.56
C ILE A 101 -4.73 -5.02 -3.85
N LYS A 102 -6.06 -5.00 -3.74
CA LYS A 102 -6.97 -4.88 -4.88
C LYS A 102 -7.59 -3.50 -5.01
N ASP A 103 -7.66 -2.77 -3.90
CA ASP A 103 -8.34 -1.48 -3.82
C ASP A 103 -7.81 -0.72 -2.61
N VAL A 104 -7.59 0.58 -2.77
CA VAL A 104 -7.17 1.52 -1.70
C VAL A 104 -7.94 2.80 -1.91
N TRP A 105 -8.62 3.28 -0.88
CA TRP A 105 -9.43 4.49 -0.99
C TRP A 105 -9.50 5.26 0.33
N GLU A 106 -9.91 6.52 0.22
CA GLU A 106 -10.34 7.34 1.34
C GLU A 106 -11.79 7.76 1.15
N ASP A 107 -12.53 7.82 2.26
CA ASP A 107 -13.87 8.40 2.30
C ASP A 107 -14.07 9.18 3.60
N GLY A 108 -15.30 9.67 3.86
CA GLY A 108 -15.62 10.45 5.05
C GLY A 108 -15.45 9.71 6.38
N SER A 109 -15.22 8.40 6.36
CA SER A 109 -14.95 7.58 7.55
C SER A 109 -13.47 7.29 7.78
N GLY A 110 -12.61 7.53 6.78
CA GLY A 110 -11.16 7.37 6.91
C GLY A 110 -10.53 6.65 5.73
N ARG A 111 -9.44 5.95 6.03
CA ARG A 111 -8.58 5.23 5.07
C ARG A 111 -8.91 3.76 5.06
N HIS A 112 -8.95 3.17 3.86
CA HIS A 112 -9.36 1.79 3.68
C HIS A 112 -8.54 1.08 2.60
N LEU A 113 -8.45 -0.25 2.72
CA LEU A 113 -7.99 -1.10 1.63
C LEU A 113 -8.75 -2.42 1.57
N LYS A 114 -8.75 -3.05 0.39
CA LYS A 114 -9.14 -4.45 0.20
C LYS A 114 -7.93 -5.26 -0.20
N ILE A 115 -7.73 -6.37 0.50
CA ILE A 115 -6.63 -7.30 0.23
C ILE A 115 -7.16 -8.70 -0.07
N ASP A 116 -6.52 -9.34 -1.03
CA ASP A 116 -6.68 -10.76 -1.34
C ASP A 116 -5.50 -11.54 -0.75
N TYR A 117 -5.73 -12.34 0.29
CA TYR A 117 -4.65 -13.01 1.00
C TYR A 117 -3.99 -14.09 0.16
N ALA A 118 -2.68 -14.18 0.31
CA ALA A 118 -1.87 -15.23 -0.27
C ALA A 118 -0.82 -15.69 0.74
N ASP A 119 -0.38 -16.93 0.58
CA ASP A 119 0.69 -17.52 1.38
C ASP A 119 2.02 -17.33 0.64
N MET A 120 3.04 -16.81 1.33
CA MET A 120 4.43 -16.92 0.87
C MET A 120 5.06 -18.13 1.56
N LEU A 121 5.29 -19.18 0.79
CA LEU A 121 5.90 -20.42 1.25
C LEU A 121 7.38 -20.42 0.85
N THR A 122 8.22 -21.07 1.64
CA THR A 122 9.65 -21.24 1.34
C THR A 122 10.10 -22.69 1.55
N GLY A 123 11.25 -23.07 0.98
CA GLY A 123 11.82 -24.40 1.15
C GLY A 123 10.91 -25.53 0.67
N ALA A 124 10.94 -26.65 1.39
CA ALA A 124 10.13 -27.83 1.05
C ALA A 124 8.61 -27.56 0.98
N ALA A 125 8.11 -26.55 1.70
CA ALA A 125 6.71 -26.15 1.61
C ALA A 125 6.40 -25.43 0.30
N ALA A 126 7.34 -24.62 -0.20
CA ALA A 126 7.23 -24.01 -1.53
C ALA A 126 7.22 -25.07 -2.63
N ASP A 127 8.17 -26.01 -2.59
CA ASP A 127 8.24 -27.10 -3.58
C ASP A 127 6.96 -27.93 -3.58
N ALA A 128 6.47 -28.34 -2.41
CA ALA A 128 5.24 -29.13 -2.31
C ALA A 128 4.03 -28.37 -2.87
N ALA A 129 3.94 -27.06 -2.64
CA ALA A 129 2.87 -26.23 -3.16
C ALA A 129 2.99 -26.01 -4.68
N ALA A 130 4.20 -25.81 -5.20
CA ALA A 130 4.48 -25.67 -6.63
C ALA A 130 4.17 -26.97 -7.39
N VAL A 131 4.55 -28.12 -6.85
CA VAL A 131 4.19 -29.45 -7.39
C VAL A 131 2.67 -29.64 -7.37
N ALA A 132 2.00 -29.31 -6.27
CA ALA A 132 0.54 -29.42 -6.17
C ALA A 132 -0.19 -28.50 -7.16
N ALA A 133 0.40 -27.36 -7.49
CA ALA A 133 -0.11 -26.44 -8.51
C ALA A 133 0.24 -26.87 -9.95
N GLY A 134 1.10 -27.87 -10.13
CA GLY A 134 1.59 -28.32 -11.43
C GLY A 134 2.59 -27.37 -12.08
N ALA A 135 3.21 -26.47 -11.30
CA ALA A 135 4.20 -25.51 -11.80
C ALA A 135 5.58 -26.15 -12.03
N ILE A 136 5.91 -27.16 -11.22
CA ILE A 136 7.12 -27.97 -11.34
C ILE A 136 6.76 -29.46 -11.21
N PRO A 137 7.52 -30.39 -11.79
CA PRO A 137 7.34 -31.82 -11.59
C PRO A 137 7.81 -32.26 -10.19
N ALA A 138 7.34 -33.43 -9.76
CA ALA A 138 7.69 -33.98 -8.45
C ALA A 138 9.20 -34.27 -8.35
N GLY A 139 9.83 -33.76 -7.29
CA GLY A 139 11.27 -33.93 -7.02
C GLY A 139 12.15 -32.79 -7.55
N GLU A 140 11.57 -31.79 -8.21
CA GLU A 140 12.26 -30.54 -8.54
C GLU A 140 12.05 -29.48 -7.44
N HIS A 141 12.90 -28.45 -7.47
CA HIS A 141 12.89 -27.31 -6.55
C HIS A 141 12.48 -26.03 -7.27
N VAL A 142 11.83 -25.11 -6.55
CA VAL A 142 11.53 -23.78 -7.08
C VAL A 142 12.80 -22.92 -7.15
N ASP A 143 13.05 -22.27 -8.29
CA ASP A 143 14.32 -21.57 -8.58
C ASP A 143 14.73 -20.52 -7.53
N ASN A 144 13.77 -19.79 -6.95
CA ASN A 144 14.02 -18.75 -5.96
C ASN A 144 13.70 -19.18 -4.50
N ASP A 145 13.50 -20.48 -4.25
CA ASP A 145 13.15 -21.05 -2.94
C ASP A 145 11.89 -20.47 -2.28
N TYR A 146 11.03 -19.79 -3.05
CA TYR A 146 9.73 -19.31 -2.60
C TYR A 146 8.61 -19.64 -3.58
N TRP A 147 7.41 -19.83 -3.05
CA TRP A 147 6.19 -20.01 -3.83
C TRP A 147 5.06 -19.17 -3.22
N ILE A 148 4.42 -18.36 -4.05
CA ILE A 148 3.25 -17.57 -3.62
C ILE A 148 1.99 -18.32 -4.03
N SER A 149 1.18 -18.71 -3.05
CA SER A 149 -0.07 -19.43 -3.28
C SER A 149 -1.26 -18.60 -2.83
N ASN A 150 -2.12 -18.22 -3.77
CA ASN A 150 -3.43 -17.67 -3.47
C ASN A 150 -4.48 -18.79 -3.54
N LYS A 151 -4.76 -19.41 -2.39
CA LYS A 151 -5.79 -20.47 -2.29
C LYS A 151 -7.21 -19.92 -2.12
N SER A 152 -7.36 -18.65 -1.75
CA SER A 152 -8.63 -18.05 -1.40
C SER A 152 -8.72 -16.65 -1.98
N THR A 153 -9.52 -16.49 -3.03
CA THR A 153 -9.80 -15.19 -3.69
C THR A 153 -10.75 -14.29 -2.89
N LYS A 154 -10.85 -14.51 -1.57
CA LYS A 154 -11.78 -13.75 -0.72
C LYS A 154 -11.16 -12.39 -0.43
N LEU A 155 -11.77 -11.35 -0.96
CA LEU A 155 -11.40 -9.97 -0.65
C LEU A 155 -11.79 -9.62 0.79
N ARG A 156 -10.86 -9.01 1.52
CA ARG A 156 -11.03 -8.59 2.92
C ARG A 156 -10.83 -7.08 3.01
N PRO A 157 -11.86 -6.32 3.40
CA PRO A 157 -11.73 -4.89 3.67
C PRO A 157 -11.14 -4.67 5.07
N PHE A 158 -10.28 -3.67 5.21
CA PHE A 158 -9.75 -3.22 6.49
C PHE A 158 -9.70 -1.70 6.55
N ASP A 159 -9.92 -1.18 7.76
CA ASP A 159 -9.62 0.21 8.08
C ASP A 159 -8.11 0.37 8.22
N ILE A 160 -7.59 1.57 7.97
CA ILE A 160 -6.16 1.86 8.06
C ILE A 160 -5.95 2.99 9.07
N SER A 161 -4.99 2.79 9.96
CA SER A 161 -4.62 3.79 10.95
C SER A 161 -4.14 5.09 10.27
N ASN A 162 -4.50 6.23 10.84
CA ASN A 162 -3.96 7.52 10.40
C ASN A 162 -2.44 7.62 10.57
N SER A 163 -1.86 6.79 11.45
CA SER A 163 -0.43 6.67 11.72
C SER A 163 0.19 5.39 11.14
N VAL A 164 -0.40 4.82 10.08
CA VAL A 164 0.14 3.63 9.40
C VAL A 164 1.58 3.87 8.96
N ALA A 165 2.46 2.90 9.22
CA ALA A 165 3.81 2.88 8.65
C ALA A 165 3.79 2.14 7.31
N ILE A 166 4.31 2.78 6.26
CA ILE A 166 4.34 2.21 4.91
C ILE A 166 5.77 2.23 4.38
N THR A 167 6.24 1.09 3.85
CA THR A 167 7.53 1.02 3.16
C THR A 167 7.42 0.35 1.80
N THR A 168 8.18 0.84 0.84
CA THR A 168 8.32 0.31 -0.53
C THR A 168 9.75 -0.10 -0.80
N SER A 169 9.94 -1.19 -1.53
CA SER A 169 11.25 -1.75 -1.90
C SER A 169 11.63 -1.46 -3.34
N THR A 170 10.66 -1.37 -4.24
CA THR A 170 10.92 -1.22 -5.69
C THR A 170 10.48 0.12 -6.25
N ARG A 171 10.00 1.02 -5.38
CA ARG A 171 9.72 2.40 -5.78
C ARG A 171 11.04 3.10 -6.15
N TRP A 172 11.08 3.67 -7.34
CA TRP A 172 12.26 4.40 -7.81
C TRP A 172 12.42 5.71 -7.02
N VAL A 173 13.45 5.79 -6.19
CA VAL A 173 13.91 7.04 -5.60
C VAL A 173 15.19 7.44 -6.35
N PRO A 174 15.35 8.73 -6.73
CA PRO A 174 16.58 9.19 -7.37
C PRO A 174 17.83 8.78 -6.57
N PRO A 175 18.94 8.51 -7.25
CA PRO A 175 20.11 7.81 -6.71
C PRO A 175 20.96 8.63 -5.73
N ASP A 176 20.48 9.77 -5.27
CA ASP A 176 21.26 10.68 -4.45
C ASP A 176 21.36 10.30 -2.96
N ASP A 177 20.65 9.29 -2.42
CA ASP A 177 20.94 8.93 -1.02
C ASP A 177 20.59 7.54 -0.41
N VAL A 178 20.00 6.52 -1.06
CA VAL A 178 19.90 5.21 -0.37
C VAL A 178 19.61 4.01 -1.29
N ASP A 179 20.51 3.02 -1.31
CA ASP A 179 20.23 1.61 -1.69
C ASP A 179 19.35 0.92 -0.61
N ASP A 180 18.40 1.64 0.01
CA ASP A 180 17.55 1.07 1.06
C ASP A 180 16.33 0.43 0.42
N MET A 181 16.23 -0.89 0.59
CA MET A 181 15.11 -1.73 0.14
C MET A 181 13.84 -1.51 0.98
N ASN A 182 13.80 -0.54 1.90
CA ASN A 182 12.64 -0.20 2.72
C ASN A 182 12.41 1.31 2.78
N GLN A 183 12.22 1.94 1.62
CA GLN A 183 11.95 3.38 1.54
C GLN A 183 10.61 3.72 2.20
N PRO A 184 10.56 4.68 3.13
CA PRO A 184 9.30 5.17 3.68
C PRO A 184 8.39 5.73 2.58
N CYS A 185 7.11 5.40 2.64
CA CYS A 185 6.09 5.89 1.73
C CYS A 185 5.02 6.65 2.53
N THR A 186 4.65 7.86 2.09
CA THR A 186 3.54 8.57 2.72
C THR A 186 2.22 7.94 2.31
N TRP A 187 1.16 8.16 3.09
CA TRP A 187 -0.17 7.67 2.68
C TRP A 187 -0.65 8.28 1.35
N ALA A 188 -0.38 9.57 1.11
CA ALA A 188 -0.78 10.23 -0.13
C ALA A 188 -0.03 9.63 -1.33
N ASP A 189 1.26 9.36 -1.17
CA ASP A 189 2.06 8.68 -2.19
C ASP A 189 1.57 7.27 -2.44
N PHE A 190 1.33 6.50 -1.37
CA PHE A 190 0.74 5.18 -1.44
C PHE A 190 -0.55 5.30 -2.26
N LEU A 191 -1.57 6.03 -1.77
CA LEU A 191 -2.85 6.19 -2.45
C LEU A 191 -2.73 6.56 -3.95
N SER A 192 -1.70 7.31 -4.34
CA SER A 192 -1.46 7.69 -5.74
C SER A 192 -1.19 6.52 -6.68
N PHE A 193 -0.67 5.39 -6.18
CA PHE A 193 -0.56 4.16 -6.96
C PHE A 193 -1.98 3.75 -7.39
N TRP A 194 -2.95 3.72 -6.48
CA TRP A 194 -4.33 3.30 -6.77
C TRP A 194 -5.22 4.32 -7.51
N GLY A 195 -4.69 5.48 -7.90
CA GLY A 195 -5.44 6.56 -8.54
C GLY A 195 -5.59 6.45 -10.07
N PRO A 196 -6.47 7.27 -10.69
CA PRO A 196 -6.67 7.31 -12.15
C PRO A 196 -5.59 8.10 -12.91
N GLY A 197 -4.54 8.58 -12.24
CA GLY A 197 -3.49 9.40 -12.85
C GLY A 197 -2.46 8.54 -13.62
N PRO A 198 -1.63 9.15 -14.49
CA PRO A 198 -0.45 8.44 -14.96
C PRO A 198 0.42 8.13 -13.74
N PHE A 199 0.74 6.85 -13.57
CA PHE A 199 1.80 6.45 -12.66
C PHE A 199 3.03 7.31 -12.92
N PRO A 200 3.78 7.72 -11.88
CA PRO A 200 5.16 8.11 -12.11
C PRO A 200 5.79 7.01 -12.99
N GLU A 201 6.34 7.39 -14.14
CA GLU A 201 6.87 6.42 -15.10
C GLU A 201 7.76 5.44 -14.34
N SER A 202 7.51 4.12 -14.48
CA SER A 202 8.13 3.00 -13.75
C SER A 202 7.47 2.47 -12.46
N GLU A 203 6.34 3.00 -11.98
CA GLU A 203 5.71 2.53 -10.72
C GLU A 203 4.48 1.60 -10.89
N GLY A 204 4.07 1.31 -12.13
CA GLY A 204 2.84 0.52 -12.40
C GLY A 204 2.87 -0.91 -11.85
N HIS A 205 4.04 -1.50 -11.62
CA HIS A 205 4.18 -2.84 -11.05
C HIS A 205 3.74 -2.92 -9.58
N LEU A 206 3.70 -1.79 -8.85
CA LEU A 206 3.33 -1.76 -7.43
C LEU A 206 1.91 -2.28 -7.15
N HIS A 207 1.08 -2.42 -8.18
CA HIS A 207 -0.27 -3.00 -8.12
C HIS A 207 -0.29 -4.52 -8.19
N GLU A 208 0.77 -5.09 -8.73
CA GLU A 208 0.89 -6.50 -9.04
C GLU A 208 1.78 -7.23 -8.03
N VAL A 209 2.59 -6.49 -7.26
CA VAL A 209 3.43 -7.06 -6.21
C VAL A 209 2.60 -7.46 -4.97
N PRO A 210 3.06 -8.49 -4.23
CA PRO A 210 2.51 -8.81 -2.93
C PRO A 210 2.91 -7.76 -1.87
N TRP A 211 2.05 -7.59 -0.88
CA TRP A 211 2.23 -6.68 0.24
C TRP A 211 2.02 -7.44 1.55
N TRP A 212 2.88 -7.16 2.54
CA TRP A 212 2.62 -7.51 3.93
C TRP A 212 1.76 -6.45 4.59
N ILE A 213 0.80 -6.89 5.38
CA ILE A 213 0.06 -6.04 6.30
C ILE A 213 0.25 -6.54 7.73
N GLU A 214 0.31 -5.61 8.66
CA GLU A 214 0.17 -5.87 10.10
C GLU A 214 -1.05 -5.11 10.60
N ARG A 215 -1.97 -5.82 11.26
CA ARG A 215 -3.22 -5.26 11.78
C ARG A 215 -3.36 -5.47 13.29
N ASP A 216 -3.87 -4.46 13.97
CA ASP A 216 -4.43 -4.55 15.32
C ASP A 216 -5.95 -4.68 15.21
N GLY A 217 -6.48 -5.88 15.47
CA GLY A 217 -7.86 -6.20 15.16
C GLY A 217 -8.17 -5.91 13.68
N ASN A 218 -9.20 -5.11 13.40
CA ASN A 218 -9.61 -4.79 12.03
C ASN A 218 -8.88 -3.58 11.42
N THR A 219 -7.89 -3.01 12.12
CA THR A 219 -7.20 -1.80 11.68
C THR A 219 -5.75 -2.11 11.30
N ILE A 220 -5.36 -1.78 10.08
CA ILE A 220 -3.99 -1.93 9.58
C ILE A 220 -3.11 -0.81 10.15
N VAL A 221 -1.98 -1.22 10.71
CA VAL A 221 -0.99 -0.33 11.35
C VAL A 221 0.36 -0.33 10.61
N LYS A 222 0.62 -1.35 9.78
CA LYS A 222 1.82 -1.42 8.93
C LYS A 222 1.51 -2.02 7.57
N ILE A 223 2.14 -1.49 6.52
CA ILE A 223 2.10 -2.01 5.15
C ILE A 223 3.53 -2.03 4.60
N ASP A 224 4.04 -3.19 4.23
CA ASP A 224 5.37 -3.31 3.62
C ASP A 224 5.24 -4.00 2.26
N GLU A 225 5.90 -3.46 1.24
CA GLU A 225 6.07 -4.19 -0.02
C GLU A 225 6.86 -5.48 0.22
N GLN A 226 6.42 -6.61 -0.36
CA GLN A 226 7.25 -7.81 -0.41
C GLN A 226 8.12 -7.77 -1.66
N TYR A 227 9.40 -7.45 -1.47
CA TYR A 227 10.41 -7.51 -2.53
C TYR A 227 10.54 -8.94 -3.09
N LEU A 228 10.44 -9.09 -4.41
CA LEU A 228 10.70 -10.35 -5.11
C LEU A 228 11.91 -10.13 -6.04
N PRO A 229 13.05 -10.80 -5.79
CA PRO A 229 14.28 -10.63 -6.57
C PRO A 229 14.19 -11.19 -7.99
#